data_AF-A0A1F3V1Z8-F1
#
_entry.id   AF-A0A1F3V1Z8-F1
#
_cell.length_a   1.000
_cell.length_b   1.000
_cell.length_c   1.000
_cell.angle_alpha   90.00
_cell.angle_beta   90.00
_cell.angle_gamma   90.00
#
_symmetry.space_group_name_H-M   'P 1'
#
loop_
_entity.id
_entity.type
_entity.pdbx_description
1 polymer ?
#
loop_
_entity_poly.entity_id
_entity_poly.type
_entity_poly.pdbx_seq_one_letter_code
_entity_poly.pdbx_strand_id
1 'polypeptide(L)'
;MKTTTLLSVSLGIFFISSSIFATPVWTKFKPDGYGFRFANTFANNAVPELEIRTSGLCGGMAYAALDFYYGKIQVPRQDYRPAPGTTLQNYLYGRQVDSIMANLDRWAEYGFNPDGIRNREFFNWGIGSARISELRSFIDRGEPVVLGLQGASMGSHQVLAIGYDLGRYTGDFGPFVTDFKIFIYDPNHPKEVKTLIPHPSDATFVLAEHPEEGWRSYFVDPNYHFNRPIFLPNPNYPSDRLIRELLFQFYTGADDLRGGADMAIVMIKLKNGMIIPFPNVNLGSRWLNNHEETARLVLPLPVAEADLDSFSVISTFAGGVSGDNWDMAKLVVRGIGGGYDKILKRVPYKHFAGRTELVVPFQSKPPTPTGFVDTVTLDIKTGADDLRGGDANFHAIIHYRSGLMDVFNFVNGTMNWPAYSSHYEYLSLTQRVPADDIVAVTLMMTPSNDIWHMKSIEITAWGPGFKRKIGIFPFFPFSSASSSLRIPTRPM
;
A
#
# COMPACT_ATOMS: atom_id res chain seq x y z
N MET A 1 75.15 64.34 -8.68
CA MET A 1 73.97 63.75 -9.35
C MET A 1 73.86 62.27 -8.99
N LYS A 2 73.08 61.93 -7.95
CA LYS A 2 72.50 60.60 -7.77
C LYS A 2 71.16 60.79 -7.05
N THR A 3 70.12 60.33 -7.73
CA THR A 3 68.69 60.41 -7.41
C THR A 3 68.35 59.56 -6.19
N THR A 4 67.58 60.10 -5.26
CA THR A 4 66.98 59.36 -4.13
C THR A 4 65.51 59.11 -4.46
N THR A 5 65.17 57.86 -4.72
CA THR A 5 63.79 57.41 -4.95
C THR A 5 63.09 57.20 -3.62
N LEU A 6 62.02 57.96 -3.34
CA LEU A 6 61.09 57.68 -2.26
C LEU A 6 60.13 56.56 -2.72
N LEU A 7 60.11 55.44 -1.99
CA LEU A 7 59.09 54.40 -2.13
C LEU A 7 57.95 54.73 -1.15
N SER A 8 56.78 55.11 -1.68
CA SER A 8 55.54 55.23 -0.92
C SER A 8 54.90 53.85 -0.77
N VAL A 9 54.84 53.32 0.45
CA VAL A 9 54.08 52.10 0.79
C VAL A 9 52.65 52.51 1.14
N SER A 10 51.72 52.28 0.21
CA SER A 10 50.28 52.39 0.47
C SER A 10 49.81 51.14 1.20
N LEU A 11 49.42 51.28 2.46
CA LEU A 11 48.82 50.22 3.26
C LEU A 11 47.37 50.00 2.79
N GLY A 12 47.17 49.03 1.90
CA GLY A 12 45.84 48.60 1.49
C GLY A 12 45.14 47.85 2.62
N ILE A 13 44.15 48.49 3.25
CA ILE A 13 43.22 47.83 4.17
C ILE A 13 42.27 46.97 3.33
N PHE A 14 42.51 45.65 3.29
CA PHE A 14 41.54 44.69 2.78
C PHE A 14 40.42 44.53 3.81
N PHE A 15 39.25 45.10 3.54
CA PHE A 15 38.02 44.71 4.22
C PHE A 15 37.64 43.30 3.75
N ILE A 16 37.92 42.29 4.57
CA ILE A 16 37.35 40.96 4.40
C ILE A 16 35.87 41.09 4.78
N SER A 17 34.97 41.17 3.79
CA SER A 17 33.54 41.08 4.01
C SER A 17 33.19 39.66 4.44
N SER A 18 33.16 39.40 5.74
CA SER A 18 32.60 38.16 6.27
C SER A 18 31.09 38.16 5.95
N SER A 19 30.65 37.31 5.03
CA SER A 19 29.21 37.11 4.81
C SER A 19 28.60 36.52 6.08
N ILE A 20 27.75 37.28 6.75
CA ILE A 20 26.99 36.82 7.91
C ILE A 20 25.89 35.90 7.39
N PHE A 21 25.96 34.61 7.72
CA PHE A 21 24.88 33.67 7.48
C PHE A 21 23.86 33.78 8.63
N ALA A 22 22.58 33.88 8.29
CA ALA A 22 21.50 33.70 9.24
C ALA A 22 21.61 32.31 9.86
N THR A 23 21.27 32.19 11.15
CA THR A 23 21.16 30.88 11.79
C THR A 23 19.80 30.28 11.46
N PRO A 24 19.73 28.96 11.20
CA PRO A 24 18.46 28.27 11.03
C PRO A 24 17.52 28.46 12.22
N VAL A 25 16.24 28.69 11.94
CA VAL A 25 15.18 28.82 12.95
C VAL A 25 14.31 27.57 12.93
N TRP A 26 13.98 27.04 14.11
CA TRP A 26 13.24 25.80 14.28
C TRP A 26 12.09 25.95 15.27
N THR A 27 10.98 25.29 14.96
CA THR A 27 9.90 25.02 15.92
C THR A 27 10.25 23.81 16.79
N LYS A 28 9.41 23.50 17.79
CA LYS A 28 9.54 22.29 18.61
C LYS A 28 8.90 21.05 17.98
N PHE A 29 8.24 21.16 16.83
CA PHE A 29 7.67 20.01 16.14
C PHE A 29 8.79 19.07 15.67
N LYS A 30 8.59 17.77 15.88
CA LYS A 30 9.52 16.71 15.46
C LYS A 30 8.75 15.66 14.65
N PRO A 31 9.13 15.39 13.39
CA PRO A 31 8.45 14.40 12.54
C PRO A 31 8.33 13.00 13.16
N ASP A 32 9.33 12.54 13.90
CA ASP A 32 9.36 11.22 14.55
C ASP A 32 8.48 11.12 15.81
N GLY A 33 8.17 12.25 16.44
CA GLY A 33 7.33 12.36 17.63
C GLY A 33 5.87 12.73 17.35
N TYR A 34 5.63 13.62 16.37
CA TYR A 34 4.32 14.22 16.08
C TYR A 34 3.84 14.00 14.64
N GLY A 35 4.66 13.40 13.76
CA GLY A 35 4.23 12.93 12.45
C GLY A 35 3.65 11.53 12.50
N PHE A 36 2.82 11.18 11.51
CA PHE A 36 2.38 9.81 11.32
C PHE A 36 3.53 8.92 10.88
N ARG A 37 3.48 7.63 11.22
CA ARG A 37 4.56 6.66 10.96
C ARG A 37 4.37 5.86 9.67
N PHE A 38 3.31 6.16 8.92
CA PHE A 38 2.98 5.56 7.62
C PHE A 38 2.94 6.65 6.56
N ALA A 39 3.29 6.30 5.33
CA ALA A 39 3.31 7.23 4.22
C ALA A 39 1.90 7.52 3.71
N ASN A 40 1.71 8.72 3.17
CA ASN A 40 0.50 9.13 2.49
C ASN A 40 0.35 8.42 1.12
N THR A 41 -0.15 7.19 1.15
CA THR A 41 -0.41 6.37 -0.06
C THR A 41 -1.91 6.11 -0.29
N PHE A 42 -2.76 7.01 0.21
CA PHE A 42 -4.21 6.90 0.02
C PHE A 42 -4.59 7.15 -1.44
N ALA A 43 -5.67 6.50 -1.88
CA ALA A 43 -6.39 6.85 -3.09
C ALA A 43 -7.81 7.28 -2.69
N ASN A 44 -8.26 8.47 -3.11
CA ASN A 44 -9.58 8.96 -2.74
C ASN A 44 -10.16 9.95 -3.77
N ASN A 45 -11.45 10.23 -3.58
CA ASN A 45 -12.14 11.39 -4.12
C ASN A 45 -12.39 12.35 -2.94
N ALA A 46 -11.56 13.39 -2.80
CA ALA A 46 -11.47 14.19 -1.58
C ALA A 46 -12.69 15.09 -1.34
N VAL A 47 -13.31 15.60 -2.40
CA VAL A 47 -14.58 16.33 -2.31
C VAL A 47 -15.45 15.92 -3.49
N PRO A 48 -16.25 14.84 -3.38
CA PRO A 48 -17.11 14.37 -4.45
C PRO A 48 -18.06 15.44 -4.99
N GLU A 49 -18.60 16.30 -4.11
CA GLU A 49 -19.55 17.37 -4.45
C GLU A 49 -18.94 18.48 -5.29
N LEU A 50 -17.61 18.65 -5.24
CA LEU A 50 -16.85 19.63 -6.01
C LEU A 50 -15.94 18.98 -7.05
N GLU A 51 -16.06 17.66 -7.25
CA GLU A 51 -15.19 16.84 -8.11
C GLU A 51 -13.68 16.98 -7.83
N ILE A 52 -13.30 17.37 -6.61
CA ILE A 52 -11.89 17.52 -6.23
C ILE A 52 -11.31 16.14 -5.89
N ARG A 53 -10.46 15.63 -6.78
CA ARG A 53 -9.69 14.40 -6.58
C ARG A 53 -8.29 14.75 -6.09
N THR A 54 -7.86 14.18 -4.97
CA THR A 54 -6.47 14.29 -4.50
C THR A 54 -5.78 12.93 -4.52
N SER A 55 -4.52 12.92 -4.92
CA SER A 55 -3.64 11.76 -4.74
C SER A 55 -3.14 11.70 -3.30
N GLY A 56 -4.00 11.27 -2.38
CA GLY A 56 -3.66 11.13 -0.96
C GLY A 56 -4.52 11.98 -0.01
N LEU A 57 -4.10 12.03 1.25
CA LEU A 57 -4.67 12.81 2.35
C LEU A 57 -3.60 13.73 2.99
N CYS A 58 -2.70 14.31 2.19
CA CYS A 58 -1.56 15.09 2.69
C CYS A 58 -1.98 16.27 3.58
N GLY A 59 -2.98 17.05 3.16
CA GLY A 59 -3.54 18.14 3.95
C GLY A 59 -4.17 17.67 5.25
N GLY A 60 -4.94 16.57 5.16
CA GLY A 60 -5.54 15.94 6.32
C GLY A 60 -4.51 15.42 7.33
N MET A 61 -3.42 14.85 6.84
CA MET A 61 -2.30 14.39 7.67
C MET A 61 -1.50 15.55 8.27
N ALA A 62 -1.30 16.65 7.55
CA ALA A 62 -0.63 17.84 8.08
C ALA A 62 -1.47 18.54 9.16
N TYR A 63 -2.76 18.74 8.91
CA TYR A 63 -3.71 19.30 9.88
C TYR A 63 -3.84 18.41 11.12
N ALA A 64 -3.99 17.10 10.94
CA ALA A 64 -4.06 16.17 12.05
C ALA A 64 -2.76 16.12 12.86
N ALA A 65 -1.59 16.19 12.22
CA ALA A 65 -0.31 16.26 12.93
C ALA A 65 -0.23 17.51 13.84
N LEU A 66 -0.73 18.66 13.39
CA LEU A 66 -0.88 19.86 14.22
C LEU A 66 -1.88 19.66 15.36
N ASP A 67 -3.01 19.00 15.11
CA ASP A 67 -4.01 18.68 16.15
C ASP A 67 -3.38 17.83 17.28
N PHE A 68 -2.58 16.81 16.94
CA PHE A 68 -1.85 16.02 17.94
C PHE A 68 -0.76 16.84 18.67
N TYR A 69 0.00 17.67 17.94
CA TYR A 69 1.04 18.53 18.49
C TYR A 69 0.49 19.54 19.49
N TYR A 70 -0.51 20.35 19.08
CA TYR A 70 -1.13 21.36 19.94
C TYR A 70 -1.98 20.74 21.04
N GLY A 71 -2.63 19.60 20.76
CA GLY A 71 -3.38 18.83 21.75
C GLY A 71 -2.49 18.15 22.80
N LYS A 72 -1.18 18.09 22.58
CA LYS A 72 -0.21 17.34 23.41
C LYS A 72 -0.62 15.88 23.60
N ILE A 73 -1.23 15.31 22.56
CA ILE A 73 -1.69 13.92 22.54
C ILE A 73 -0.71 13.12 21.69
N GLN A 74 -0.34 11.92 22.17
CA GLN A 74 0.57 11.07 21.44
C GLN A 74 -0.08 10.61 20.12
N VAL A 75 0.62 10.84 19.01
CA VAL A 75 0.22 10.35 17.69
C VAL A 75 0.09 8.82 17.71
N PRO A 76 -0.83 8.22 16.94
CA PRO A 76 -0.94 6.78 16.80
C PRO A 76 0.41 6.14 16.44
N ARG A 77 0.78 5.08 17.14
CA ARG A 77 2.01 4.31 16.90
C ARG A 77 1.92 3.41 15.68
N GLN A 78 0.72 3.27 15.09
CA GLN A 78 0.53 2.45 13.90
C GLN A 78 1.48 2.89 12.79
N ASP A 79 2.12 1.93 12.13
CA ASP A 79 3.12 2.13 11.07
C ASP A 79 2.60 1.73 9.69
N TYR A 80 1.32 1.41 9.58
CA TYR A 80 0.62 1.08 8.35
C TYR A 80 -0.48 2.11 8.06
N ARG A 81 -0.84 2.27 6.79
CA ARG A 81 -1.89 3.20 6.37
C ARG A 81 -3.25 2.71 6.90
N PRO A 82 -4.07 3.58 7.52
CA PRO A 82 -5.40 3.20 7.96
C PRO A 82 -6.29 2.93 6.75
N ALA A 83 -6.97 1.79 6.74
CA ALA A 83 -7.89 1.42 5.66
C ALA A 83 -9.15 2.30 5.66
N PRO A 84 -9.84 2.43 4.51
CA PRO A 84 -11.12 3.12 4.41
C PRO A 84 -12.13 2.67 5.47
N GLY A 85 -12.88 3.63 6.02
CA GLY A 85 -13.91 3.37 7.03
C GLY A 85 -13.38 3.21 8.46
N THR A 86 -12.06 3.11 8.66
CA THR A 86 -11.48 3.14 10.01
C THR A 86 -11.59 4.53 10.64
N THR A 87 -11.64 4.62 11.97
CA THR A 87 -11.74 5.90 12.70
C THR A 87 -10.61 6.87 12.34
N LEU A 88 -9.38 6.37 12.20
CA LEU A 88 -8.25 7.22 11.82
C LEU A 88 -8.36 7.70 10.38
N GLN A 89 -8.71 6.83 9.42
CA GLN A 89 -8.85 7.25 8.02
C GLN A 89 -9.96 8.29 7.86
N ASN A 90 -11.12 8.10 8.50
CA ASN A 90 -12.22 9.06 8.47
C ASN A 90 -11.81 10.42 9.06
N TYR A 91 -11.05 10.43 10.16
CA TYR A 91 -10.54 11.66 10.75
C TYR A 91 -9.56 12.39 9.81
N LEU A 92 -8.61 11.67 9.22
CA LEU A 92 -7.69 12.23 8.23
C LEU A 92 -8.43 12.77 7.00
N TYR A 93 -9.45 12.06 6.52
CA TYR A 93 -10.28 12.52 5.42
C TYR A 93 -11.03 13.81 5.77
N GLY A 94 -11.67 13.89 6.94
CA GLY A 94 -12.33 15.11 7.39
C GLY A 94 -11.38 16.30 7.45
N ARG A 95 -10.17 16.10 7.99
CA ARG A 95 -9.14 17.15 8.01
C ARG A 95 -8.61 17.53 6.63
N GLN A 96 -8.63 16.61 5.67
CA GLN A 96 -8.28 16.90 4.26
C GLN A 96 -9.33 17.81 3.62
N VAL A 97 -10.61 17.57 3.89
CA VAL A 97 -11.69 18.43 3.42
C VAL A 97 -11.54 19.82 4.04
N ASP A 98 -11.33 19.90 5.36
CA ASP A 98 -11.12 21.17 6.06
C ASP A 98 -9.95 21.97 5.45
N SER A 99 -8.82 21.32 5.19
CA SER A 99 -7.61 21.99 4.68
C SER A 99 -7.78 22.50 3.25
N ILE A 100 -8.52 21.79 2.40
CA ILE A 100 -8.84 22.23 1.05
C ILE A 100 -9.82 23.41 1.10
N MET A 101 -10.94 23.25 1.82
CA MET A 101 -12.02 24.24 1.89
C MET A 101 -11.54 25.57 2.47
N ALA A 102 -10.69 25.53 3.49
CA ALA A 102 -10.12 26.71 4.11
C ALA A 102 -9.14 27.48 3.21
N ASN A 103 -8.68 26.89 2.10
CA ASN A 103 -7.66 27.46 1.22
C ASN A 103 -8.08 27.46 -0.26
N LEU A 104 -9.38 27.35 -0.57
CA LEU A 104 -9.89 27.28 -1.95
C LEU A 104 -9.47 28.48 -2.80
N ASP A 105 -9.44 29.67 -2.22
CA ASP A 105 -8.99 30.91 -2.87
C ASP A 105 -7.52 30.82 -3.29
N ARG A 106 -6.65 30.34 -2.40
CA ARG A 106 -5.22 30.12 -2.69
C ARG A 106 -5.02 29.04 -3.74
N TRP A 107 -5.74 27.92 -3.64
CA TRP A 107 -5.67 26.86 -4.63
C TRP A 107 -6.13 27.32 -6.02
N ALA A 108 -7.17 28.15 -6.09
CA ALA A 108 -7.63 28.73 -7.35
C ALA A 108 -6.62 29.75 -7.92
N GLU A 109 -6.07 30.63 -7.09
CA GLU A 109 -5.08 31.65 -7.48
C GLU A 109 -3.82 31.01 -8.08
N TYR A 110 -3.30 29.98 -7.42
CA TYR A 110 -2.10 29.25 -7.82
C TYR A 110 -2.37 28.23 -8.94
N GLY A 111 -3.60 27.73 -9.02
CA GLY A 111 -4.06 26.78 -10.04
C GLY A 111 -4.28 27.44 -11.41
N PHE A 112 -4.67 28.71 -11.45
CA PHE A 112 -4.88 29.43 -12.70
C PHE A 112 -3.54 29.80 -13.37
N ASN A 113 -3.07 28.89 -14.24
CA ASN A 113 -1.81 29.01 -14.96
C ASN A 113 -1.89 28.36 -16.35
N PRO A 114 -2.62 28.97 -17.29
CA PRO A 114 -2.76 28.44 -18.64
C PRO A 114 -1.39 28.32 -19.30
N ASP A 115 -1.11 27.16 -19.90
CA ASP A 115 0.15 26.85 -20.60
C ASP A 115 1.44 27.12 -19.79
N GLY A 116 1.35 27.19 -18.47
CA GLY A 116 2.51 27.42 -17.60
C GLY A 116 3.07 28.86 -17.63
N ILE A 117 2.36 29.83 -18.22
CA ILE A 117 2.86 31.20 -18.44
C ILE A 117 3.27 31.94 -17.16
N ARG A 118 2.74 31.53 -16.01
CA ARG A 118 2.99 32.13 -14.68
C ARG A 118 4.00 31.35 -13.83
N ASN A 119 4.67 30.33 -14.37
CA ASN A 119 5.63 29.53 -13.59
C ASN A 119 6.70 30.39 -12.91
N ARG A 120 7.32 31.31 -13.67
CA ARG A 120 8.33 32.23 -13.14
C ARG A 120 7.75 33.22 -12.13
N GLU A 121 6.55 33.73 -12.38
CA GLU A 121 5.83 34.63 -11.47
C GLU A 121 5.60 33.96 -10.11
N PHE A 122 5.04 32.75 -10.11
CA PHE A 122 4.78 31.99 -8.90
C PHE A 122 6.05 31.60 -8.15
N PHE A 123 7.10 31.19 -8.86
CA PHE A 123 8.40 30.95 -8.25
C PHE A 123 8.91 32.20 -7.51
N ASN A 124 8.84 33.36 -8.18
CA ASN A 124 9.26 34.64 -7.60
C ASN A 124 8.41 35.02 -6.38
N TRP A 125 7.12 34.68 -6.34
CA TRP A 125 6.29 34.85 -5.14
C TRP A 125 6.81 34.03 -3.96
N GLY A 126 7.28 32.80 -4.21
CA GLY A 126 7.80 31.90 -3.17
C GLY A 126 9.10 32.38 -2.52
N ILE A 127 9.95 33.11 -3.27
CA ILE A 127 11.20 33.70 -2.78
C ILE A 127 11.07 35.20 -2.44
N GLY A 128 9.88 35.76 -2.59
CA GLY A 128 9.61 37.18 -2.34
C GLY A 128 9.54 37.50 -0.85
N SER A 129 9.91 38.74 -0.50
CA SER A 129 9.94 39.21 0.90
C SER A 129 8.60 39.06 1.63
N ALA A 130 7.47 39.25 0.93
CA ALA A 130 6.14 39.07 1.51
C ALA A 130 5.88 37.63 1.97
N ARG A 131 6.17 36.63 1.12
CA ARG A 131 5.97 35.21 1.44
C ARG A 131 6.92 34.74 2.54
N ILE A 132 8.18 35.18 2.49
CA ILE A 132 9.16 34.88 3.55
C ILE A 132 8.70 35.48 4.87
N SER A 133 8.25 36.74 4.88
CA SER A 133 7.77 37.40 6.10
C SER A 133 6.55 36.69 6.70
N GLU A 134 5.65 36.20 5.85
CA GLU A 134 4.49 35.41 6.28
C GLU A 134 4.93 34.09 6.94
N LEU A 135 5.82 33.31 6.32
CA LEU A 135 6.38 32.08 6.90
C LEU A 135 7.05 32.36 8.25
N ARG A 136 7.91 33.38 8.28
CA ARG A 136 8.63 33.81 9.49
C ARG A 136 7.68 34.18 10.61
N SER A 137 6.56 34.82 10.30
CA SER A 137 5.60 35.25 11.31
C SER A 137 5.16 34.08 12.20
N PHE A 138 5.04 32.85 11.66
CA PHE A 138 4.72 31.65 12.42
C PHE A 138 5.97 31.01 13.05
N ILE A 139 6.99 30.73 12.24
CA ILE A 139 8.17 29.96 12.70
C ILE A 139 8.95 30.69 13.79
N ASP A 140 9.06 32.03 13.73
CA ASP A 140 9.74 32.84 14.75
C ASP A 140 9.01 32.79 16.12
N ARG A 141 7.70 32.49 16.12
CA ARG A 141 6.91 32.23 17.35
C ARG A 141 7.00 30.78 17.83
N GLY A 142 7.73 29.93 17.12
CA GLY A 142 7.80 28.49 17.37
C GLY A 142 6.54 27.73 16.94
N GLU A 143 5.72 28.33 16.06
CA GLU A 143 4.49 27.73 15.53
C GLU A 143 4.77 27.05 14.19
N PRO A 144 4.70 25.71 14.09
CA PRO A 144 4.72 25.05 12.80
C PRO A 144 3.46 25.42 11.99
N VAL A 145 3.61 25.59 10.68
CA VAL A 145 2.55 26.08 9.79
C VAL A 145 2.45 25.24 8.52
N VAL A 146 1.23 24.99 8.06
CA VAL A 146 1.01 24.20 6.84
C VAL A 146 1.40 25.04 5.62
N LEU A 147 1.99 24.38 4.63
CA LEU A 147 2.24 24.94 3.31
C LEU A 147 1.42 24.19 2.27
N GLY A 148 0.74 24.92 1.40
CA GLY A 148 0.22 24.39 0.15
C GLY A 148 1.29 24.49 -0.93
N LEU A 149 1.73 23.36 -1.47
CA LEU A 149 2.71 23.28 -2.55
C LEU A 149 1.96 23.11 -3.88
N GLN A 150 2.18 24.04 -4.82
CA GLN A 150 1.50 23.99 -6.11
C GLN A 150 2.33 23.19 -7.11
N GLY A 151 1.80 22.06 -7.58
CA GLY A 151 2.56 21.13 -8.43
C GLY A 151 3.00 21.75 -9.75
N ALA A 152 4.23 21.50 -10.22
CA ALA A 152 4.69 21.90 -11.56
C ALA A 152 4.43 20.79 -12.58
N SER A 153 5.22 19.71 -12.50
CA SER A 153 5.10 18.44 -13.24
C SER A 153 4.38 17.35 -12.44
N MET A 154 4.20 17.57 -11.13
CA MET A 154 3.47 16.70 -10.21
C MET A 154 2.15 17.34 -9.76
N GLY A 155 1.34 16.59 -9.01
CA GLY A 155 0.15 17.13 -8.36
C GLY A 155 0.48 18.12 -7.25
N SER A 156 -0.49 18.97 -6.88
CA SER A 156 -0.38 19.81 -5.68
C SER A 156 -0.32 18.96 -4.41
N HIS A 157 0.33 19.49 -3.37
CA HIS A 157 0.62 18.77 -2.13
C HIS A 157 0.49 19.69 -0.92
N GLN A 158 0.37 19.12 0.29
CA GLN A 158 0.38 19.90 1.54
C GLN A 158 1.39 19.29 2.52
N VAL A 159 2.23 20.15 3.08
CA VAL A 159 3.31 19.78 4.01
C VAL A 159 3.28 20.70 5.23
N LEU A 160 4.06 20.42 6.25
CA LEU A 160 4.16 21.27 7.44
C LEU A 160 5.56 21.89 7.52
N ALA A 161 5.67 23.21 7.44
CA ALA A 161 6.90 23.93 7.75
C ALA A 161 7.17 23.88 9.25
N ILE A 162 8.38 23.43 9.60
CA ILE A 162 8.84 23.26 10.98
C ILE A 162 10.12 24.04 11.28
N GLY A 163 10.69 24.68 10.25
CA GLY A 163 11.84 25.57 10.36
C GLY A 163 12.19 26.19 9.03
N TYR A 164 13.15 27.12 9.03
CA TYR A 164 13.74 27.67 7.82
C TYR A 164 15.22 28.03 8.03
N ASP A 165 15.95 28.19 6.92
CA ASP A 165 17.26 28.81 6.86
C ASP A 165 17.25 29.85 5.74
N LEU A 166 17.58 31.11 6.08
CA LEU A 166 17.61 32.20 5.10
C LEU A 166 19.01 32.45 4.54
N GLY A 167 20.04 31.76 5.04
CA GLY A 167 21.44 31.98 4.69
C GLY A 167 21.79 33.46 4.62
N ARG A 168 22.09 33.98 3.43
CA ARG A 168 22.54 35.37 3.21
C ARG A 168 21.43 36.39 2.90
N TYR A 169 20.16 36.09 3.20
CA TYR A 169 19.05 37.01 2.96
C TYR A 169 19.17 38.34 3.73
N THR A 170 19.09 39.46 3.02
CA THR A 170 19.08 40.83 3.61
C THR A 170 17.88 41.67 3.15
N GLY A 171 16.82 41.02 2.66
CA GLY A 171 15.63 41.64 2.06
C GLY A 171 15.39 41.18 0.62
N ASP A 172 16.46 40.81 -0.06
CA ASP A 172 16.49 40.11 -1.35
C ASP A 172 17.59 39.05 -1.31
N PHE A 173 17.41 37.95 -2.06
CA PHE A 173 18.43 36.90 -2.16
C PHE A 173 19.49 37.21 -3.22
N GLY A 174 19.17 38.01 -4.24
CA GLY A 174 20.06 38.25 -5.37
C GLY A 174 20.63 36.93 -5.93
N PRO A 175 21.97 36.76 -6.01
CA PRO A 175 22.59 35.55 -6.52
C PRO A 175 22.53 34.35 -5.55
N PHE A 176 22.07 34.55 -4.31
CA PHE A 176 22.12 33.55 -3.23
C PHE A 176 20.76 32.90 -2.96
N VAL A 177 19.86 32.88 -3.95
CA VAL A 177 18.51 32.30 -3.80
C VAL A 177 18.53 30.85 -3.32
N THR A 178 19.53 30.07 -3.72
CA THR A 178 19.70 28.66 -3.30
C THR A 178 20.12 28.49 -1.84
N ASP A 179 20.44 29.58 -1.13
CA ASP A 179 20.63 29.55 0.32
C ASP A 179 19.31 29.34 1.07
N PHE A 180 18.18 29.70 0.46
CA PHE A 180 16.88 29.59 1.10
C PHE A 180 16.48 28.13 1.28
N LYS A 181 16.11 27.77 2.50
CA LYS A 181 15.61 26.43 2.85
C LYS A 181 14.39 26.55 3.74
N ILE A 182 13.43 25.68 3.50
CA ILE A 182 12.33 25.42 4.44
C ILE A 182 12.46 23.98 4.90
N PHE A 183 12.56 23.77 6.21
CA PHE A 183 12.55 22.43 6.78
C PHE A 183 11.11 22.01 7.01
N ILE A 184 10.73 20.85 6.50
CA ILE A 184 9.34 20.39 6.49
C ILE A 184 9.18 18.99 7.08
N TYR A 185 8.01 18.75 7.66
CA TYR A 185 7.41 17.42 7.76
C TYR A 185 6.56 17.19 6.52
N ASP A 186 6.91 16.14 5.76
CA ASP A 186 6.15 15.71 4.59
C ASP A 186 5.44 14.37 4.89
N PRO A 187 4.09 14.30 4.81
CA PRO A 187 3.34 13.05 4.97
C PRO A 187 3.74 11.90 4.03
N ASN A 188 4.39 12.20 2.90
CA ASN A 188 4.94 11.19 1.98
C ASN A 188 6.25 10.57 2.50
N HIS A 189 6.94 11.25 3.42
CA HIS A 189 8.24 10.86 3.97
C HIS A 189 8.21 10.75 5.52
N PRO A 190 7.55 9.74 6.09
CA PRO A 190 7.32 9.61 7.53
C PRO A 190 8.60 9.63 8.37
N LYS A 191 8.53 10.26 9.55
CA LYS A 191 9.61 10.35 10.56
C LYS A 191 10.85 11.14 10.14
N GLU A 192 10.89 11.64 8.91
CA GLU A 192 12.02 12.37 8.37
C GLU A 192 11.74 13.88 8.33
N VAL A 193 12.79 14.68 8.46
CA VAL A 193 12.77 16.08 8.06
C VAL A 193 13.19 16.11 6.59
N LYS A 194 12.43 16.82 5.76
CA LYS A 194 12.82 17.13 4.38
C LYS A 194 13.13 18.61 4.24
N THR A 195 13.86 18.95 3.18
CA THR A 195 14.32 20.32 2.94
C THR A 195 13.82 20.81 1.60
N LEU A 196 12.85 21.74 1.62
CA LEU A 196 12.39 22.40 0.41
C LEU A 196 13.36 23.54 0.05
N ILE A 197 13.91 23.49 -1.17
CA ILE A 197 14.89 24.47 -1.68
C ILE A 197 14.43 25.03 -3.03
N PRO A 198 14.73 26.30 -3.36
CA PRO A 198 14.45 26.84 -4.68
C PRO A 198 15.43 26.26 -5.72
N HIS A 199 14.90 26.00 -6.91
CA HIS A 199 15.61 25.55 -8.11
C HIS A 199 15.42 26.59 -9.24
N PRO A 200 16.29 27.64 -9.31
CA PRO A 200 16.02 28.83 -10.12
C PRO A 200 16.03 28.61 -11.63
N SER A 201 16.78 27.62 -12.13
CA SER A 201 16.80 27.31 -13.58
C SER A 201 15.41 26.91 -14.06
N ASP A 202 14.70 26.14 -13.25
CA ASP A 202 13.42 25.53 -13.63
C ASP A 202 12.23 26.33 -13.09
N ALA A 203 12.49 27.39 -12.30
CA ALA A 203 11.48 28.16 -11.60
C ALA A 203 10.57 27.27 -10.73
N THR A 204 11.18 26.39 -9.94
CA THR A 204 10.50 25.47 -9.04
C THR A 204 11.15 25.46 -7.66
N PHE A 205 10.48 24.82 -6.71
CA PHE A 205 11.02 24.38 -5.43
C PHE A 205 11.05 22.87 -5.45
N VAL A 206 12.12 22.27 -4.95
CA VAL A 206 12.31 20.81 -4.91
C VAL A 206 12.69 20.36 -3.51
N LEU A 207 12.46 19.08 -3.20
CA LEU A 207 13.09 18.49 -2.02
C LEU A 207 14.57 18.27 -2.31
N ALA A 208 15.44 18.79 -1.46
CA ALA A 208 16.89 18.60 -1.60
C ALA A 208 17.27 17.11 -1.56
N GLU A 209 16.52 16.32 -0.78
CA GLU A 209 16.72 14.89 -0.63
C GLU A 209 16.09 14.07 -1.78
N HIS A 210 15.12 14.63 -2.49
CA HIS A 210 14.40 13.99 -3.62
C HIS A 210 14.15 15.03 -4.74
N PRO A 211 15.19 15.40 -5.52
CA PRO A 211 15.11 16.50 -6.49
C PRO A 211 14.11 16.29 -7.63
N GLU A 212 13.64 15.06 -7.83
CA GLU A 212 12.56 14.71 -8.74
C GLU A 212 11.17 15.19 -8.26
N GLU A 213 11.02 15.48 -6.96
CA GLU A 213 9.79 16.01 -6.37
C GLU A 213 9.80 17.55 -6.38
N GLY A 214 9.00 18.16 -7.25
CA GLY A 214 9.05 19.60 -7.53
C GLY A 214 7.71 20.31 -7.68
N TRP A 215 7.66 21.55 -7.17
CA TRP A 215 6.49 22.43 -7.14
C TRP A 215 6.85 23.81 -7.69
N ARG A 216 5.93 24.46 -8.41
CA ARG A 216 6.20 25.79 -8.99
C ARG A 216 6.31 26.89 -7.93
N SER A 217 5.64 26.68 -6.79
CA SER A 217 5.63 27.61 -5.67
C SER A 217 4.98 26.97 -4.44
N TYR A 218 4.91 27.72 -3.35
CA TYR A 218 4.17 27.40 -2.15
C TYR A 218 3.38 28.61 -1.66
N PHE A 219 2.34 28.34 -0.87
CA PHE A 219 1.70 29.33 -0.01
C PHE A 219 1.69 28.86 1.45
N VAL A 220 1.78 29.81 2.37
CA VAL A 220 1.56 29.60 3.81
C VAL A 220 0.06 29.54 4.05
N ASP A 221 -0.37 28.57 4.84
CA ASP A 221 -1.77 28.36 5.24
C ASP A 221 -2.00 28.93 6.64
N PRO A 222 -2.52 30.17 6.77
CA PRO A 222 -2.87 30.75 8.06
C PRO A 222 -4.24 30.29 8.57
N ASN A 223 -4.98 29.50 7.80
CA ASN A 223 -6.38 29.15 8.05
C ASN A 223 -6.54 27.85 8.83
N TYR A 224 -5.44 27.27 9.33
CA TYR A 224 -5.51 26.15 10.26
C TYR A 224 -6.30 26.52 11.52
N HIS A 225 -7.28 25.68 11.84
CA HIS A 225 -8.02 25.73 13.09
C HIS A 225 -7.87 24.41 13.84
N PHE A 226 -7.50 24.51 15.12
CA PHE A 226 -7.32 23.35 15.98
C PHE A 226 -8.62 22.52 16.05
N ASN A 227 -8.50 21.23 15.74
CA ASN A 227 -9.53 20.26 16.01
C ASN A 227 -9.03 19.28 17.08
N ARG A 228 -9.86 18.94 18.06
CA ARG A 228 -9.44 18.02 19.11
C ARG A 228 -9.19 16.64 18.48
N PRO A 229 -7.98 16.07 18.59
CA PRO A 229 -7.69 14.82 17.92
C PRO A 229 -8.46 13.67 18.55
N ILE A 230 -8.79 12.69 17.72
CA ILE A 230 -9.41 11.44 18.17
C ILE A 230 -8.47 10.70 19.13
N PHE A 231 -9.03 10.12 20.19
CA PHE A 231 -8.26 9.23 21.05
C PHE A 231 -8.17 7.85 20.40
N LEU A 232 -6.98 7.52 19.91
CA LEU A 232 -6.67 6.18 19.41
C LEU A 232 -5.82 5.44 20.44
N PRO A 233 -6.23 4.24 20.89
CA PRO A 233 -5.43 3.46 21.81
C PRO A 233 -4.04 3.20 21.22
N ASN A 234 -3.01 3.59 21.96
CA ASN A 234 -1.63 3.19 21.72
C ASN A 234 -1.27 2.10 22.73
N PRO A 235 -1.72 0.84 22.52
CA PRO A 235 -1.53 -0.20 23.51
C PRO A 235 -0.05 -0.39 23.81
N ASN A 236 0.30 -0.36 25.09
CA ASN A 236 1.63 -0.72 25.56
C ASN A 236 1.57 -2.16 26.06
N TYR A 237 1.73 -3.10 25.14
CA TYR A 237 1.64 -4.52 25.48
C TYR A 237 2.83 -4.96 26.34
N PRO A 238 2.63 -5.87 27.32
CA PRO A 238 3.73 -6.48 28.06
C PRO A 238 4.70 -7.18 27.11
N SER A 239 6.00 -7.16 27.43
CA SER A 239 7.04 -7.84 26.64
C SER A 239 7.04 -9.37 26.83
N ASP A 240 5.86 -9.99 26.72
CA ASP A 240 5.59 -11.42 26.90
C ASP A 240 5.76 -12.23 25.59
N ARG A 241 6.05 -11.55 24.48
CA ARG A 241 6.15 -12.11 23.13
C ARG A 241 4.87 -12.78 22.63
N LEU A 242 3.71 -12.46 23.22
CA LEU A 242 2.41 -12.95 22.77
C LEU A 242 1.84 -12.01 21.71
N ILE A 243 1.22 -12.60 20.69
CA ILE A 243 0.53 -11.89 19.62
C ILE A 243 -0.81 -11.41 20.16
N ARG A 244 -1.11 -10.13 19.96
CA ARG A 244 -2.36 -9.49 20.38
C ARG A 244 -3.10 -8.87 19.20
N GLU A 245 -2.39 -8.59 18.12
CA GLU A 245 -2.98 -8.12 16.88
C GLU A 245 -2.39 -8.87 15.69
N LEU A 246 -3.22 -9.12 14.70
CA LEU A 246 -2.80 -9.58 13.38
C LEU A 246 -3.11 -8.49 12.37
N LEU A 247 -2.10 -8.06 11.63
CA LEU A 247 -2.25 -7.15 10.50
C LEU A 247 -2.28 -7.98 9.22
N PHE A 248 -3.42 -7.93 8.53
CA PHE A 248 -3.62 -8.55 7.23
C PHE A 248 -3.50 -7.45 6.17
N GLN A 249 -2.37 -7.41 5.49
CA GLN A 249 -2.08 -6.46 4.41
C GLN A 249 -2.40 -7.12 3.07
N PHE A 250 -3.59 -6.80 2.55
CA PHE A 250 -4.08 -7.27 1.27
C PHE A 250 -3.59 -6.36 0.17
N TYR A 251 -3.19 -6.94 -0.96
CA TYR A 251 -2.99 -6.21 -2.19
C TYR A 251 -4.03 -6.69 -3.18
N THR A 252 -4.91 -5.80 -3.57
CA THR A 252 -5.91 -6.04 -4.60
C THR A 252 -5.25 -5.92 -5.97
N GLY A 253 -5.56 -6.85 -6.86
CA GLY A 253 -5.04 -6.95 -8.22
C GLY A 253 -5.93 -6.20 -9.21
N ALA A 254 -6.23 -6.85 -10.33
CA ALA A 254 -6.94 -6.21 -11.44
C ALA A 254 -8.43 -6.00 -11.16
N ASP A 255 -9.06 -6.87 -10.36
CA ASP A 255 -10.46 -6.76 -9.94
C ASP A 255 -10.60 -6.39 -8.45
N ASP A 256 -11.48 -5.43 -8.15
CA ASP A 256 -11.61 -4.83 -6.81
C ASP A 256 -12.37 -5.71 -5.83
N LEU A 257 -12.40 -5.30 -4.56
CA LEU A 257 -13.47 -5.71 -3.65
C LEU A 257 -14.46 -4.54 -3.57
N ARG A 258 -15.69 -4.67 -4.07
CA ARG A 258 -16.63 -3.54 -4.20
C ARG A 258 -17.07 -2.93 -2.87
N GLY A 259 -17.06 -3.70 -1.79
CA GLY A 259 -17.61 -3.27 -0.49
C GLY A 259 -19.13 -3.38 -0.44
N GLY A 260 -19.76 -2.66 0.50
CA GLY A 260 -21.20 -2.79 0.75
C GLY A 260 -21.55 -4.19 1.26
N ALA A 261 -22.31 -4.96 0.47
CA ALA A 261 -22.63 -6.36 0.76
C ALA A 261 -21.47 -7.32 0.42
N ASP A 262 -20.49 -6.86 -0.36
CA ASP A 262 -19.34 -7.61 -0.80
C ASP A 262 -18.21 -7.42 0.23
N MET A 263 -18.09 -8.39 1.13
CA MET A 263 -17.23 -8.35 2.30
C MET A 263 -16.17 -9.45 2.25
N ALA A 264 -15.03 -9.16 2.87
CA ALA A 264 -14.05 -10.16 3.24
C ALA A 264 -14.23 -10.52 4.72
N ILE A 265 -14.30 -11.82 5.00
CA ILE A 265 -14.29 -12.39 6.35
C ILE A 265 -12.92 -13.02 6.58
N VAL A 266 -12.35 -12.81 7.77
CA VAL A 266 -11.18 -13.57 8.22
C VAL A 266 -11.57 -14.43 9.42
N MET A 267 -11.19 -15.70 9.37
CA MET A 267 -11.31 -16.62 10.51
C MET A 267 -9.91 -17.01 10.97
N ILE A 268 -9.61 -16.92 12.27
CA ILE A 268 -8.36 -17.42 12.84
C ILE A 268 -8.65 -18.71 13.59
N LYS A 269 -7.98 -19.80 13.23
CA LYS A 269 -8.08 -21.08 13.93
C LYS A 269 -6.83 -21.31 14.78
N LEU A 270 -7.05 -21.66 16.03
CA LEU A 270 -6.00 -22.05 16.97
C LEU A 270 -5.88 -23.58 17.04
N LYS A 271 -4.71 -24.06 17.48
CA LYS A 271 -4.44 -25.51 17.60
C LYS A 271 -5.34 -26.23 18.61
N ASN A 272 -5.86 -25.51 19.59
CA ASN A 272 -6.85 -26.04 20.53
C ASN A 272 -8.27 -26.17 19.94
N GLY A 273 -8.45 -25.84 18.65
CA GLY A 273 -9.73 -25.90 17.96
C GLY A 273 -10.57 -24.63 18.04
N MET A 274 -10.16 -23.62 18.83
CA MET A 274 -10.88 -22.34 18.90
C MET A 274 -10.82 -21.60 17.56
N ILE A 275 -11.96 -21.07 17.13
CA ILE A 275 -12.07 -20.23 15.93
C ILE A 275 -12.47 -18.82 16.36
N ILE A 276 -11.71 -17.82 15.94
CA ILE A 276 -11.93 -16.41 16.23
C ILE A 276 -12.39 -15.73 14.93
N PRO A 277 -13.67 -15.31 14.83
CA PRO A 277 -14.21 -14.72 13.61
C PRO A 277 -13.99 -13.19 13.54
N PHE A 278 -13.67 -12.71 12.33
CA PHE A 278 -13.63 -11.30 11.96
C PHE A 278 -14.50 -11.11 10.71
N PRO A 279 -15.82 -10.84 10.88
CA PRO A 279 -16.82 -11.00 9.82
C PRO A 279 -16.82 -9.88 8.75
N ASN A 280 -16.08 -8.80 8.94
CA ASN A 280 -16.09 -7.67 8.01
C ASN A 280 -14.75 -6.93 8.10
N VAL A 281 -13.72 -7.47 7.45
CA VAL A 281 -12.36 -6.90 7.56
C VAL A 281 -12.14 -5.67 6.68
N ASN A 282 -12.97 -5.48 5.65
CA ASN A 282 -12.99 -4.29 4.79
C ASN A 282 -13.93 -3.19 5.31
N LEU A 283 -14.64 -3.40 6.43
CA LEU A 283 -15.57 -2.45 7.03
C LEU A 283 -16.66 -1.95 6.06
N GLY A 284 -17.08 -2.82 5.12
CA GLY A 284 -18.02 -2.47 4.04
C GLY A 284 -17.47 -1.47 3.03
N SER A 285 -16.18 -1.14 3.07
CA SER A 285 -15.55 -0.23 2.10
C SER A 285 -15.05 -0.98 0.88
N ARG A 286 -14.98 -0.26 -0.25
CA ARG A 286 -14.34 -0.71 -1.48
C ARG A 286 -12.82 -0.77 -1.30
N TRP A 287 -12.18 -1.84 -1.76
CA TRP A 287 -10.72 -1.92 -1.89
C TRP A 287 -10.36 -1.86 -3.37
N LEU A 288 -9.77 -0.75 -3.81
CA LEU A 288 -9.52 -0.44 -5.21
C LEU A 288 -8.54 -1.39 -5.89
N ASN A 289 -8.64 -1.49 -7.22
CA ASN A 289 -7.68 -2.20 -8.06
C ASN A 289 -6.25 -1.72 -7.83
N ASN A 290 -5.31 -2.65 -7.87
CA ASN A 290 -3.86 -2.40 -7.73
C ASN A 290 -3.50 -1.59 -6.49
N HIS A 291 -4.24 -1.79 -5.39
CA HIS A 291 -4.11 -1.03 -4.15
C HIS A 291 -3.85 -1.95 -2.95
N GLU A 292 -3.13 -1.44 -1.95
CA GLU A 292 -2.82 -2.15 -0.72
C GLU A 292 -3.74 -1.68 0.41
N GLU A 293 -4.48 -2.57 1.06
CA GLU A 293 -5.31 -2.27 2.23
C GLU A 293 -4.92 -3.13 3.43
N THR A 294 -4.91 -2.53 4.62
CA THR A 294 -4.54 -3.23 5.87
C THR A 294 -5.74 -3.39 6.80
N ALA A 295 -6.14 -4.63 7.04
CA ALA A 295 -7.07 -4.98 8.10
C ALA A 295 -6.33 -5.29 9.42
N ARG A 296 -6.68 -4.55 10.47
CA ARG A 296 -6.16 -4.78 11.83
C ARG A 296 -7.13 -5.64 12.63
N LEU A 297 -6.72 -6.85 12.99
CA LEU A 297 -7.52 -7.79 13.75
C LEU A 297 -6.98 -7.87 15.19
N VAL A 298 -7.73 -7.32 16.15
CA VAL A 298 -7.37 -7.40 17.57
C VAL A 298 -7.87 -8.73 18.12
N LEU A 299 -6.96 -9.54 18.65
CA LEU A 299 -7.32 -10.83 19.24
C LEU A 299 -7.97 -10.61 20.61
N PRO A 300 -9.05 -11.35 20.94
CA PRO A 300 -9.71 -11.23 22.24
C PRO A 300 -8.83 -11.71 23.40
N LEU A 301 -7.89 -12.62 23.12
CA LEU A 301 -6.89 -13.10 24.05
C LEU A 301 -5.51 -13.10 23.37
N PRO A 302 -4.41 -12.88 24.12
CA PRO A 302 -3.05 -13.00 23.59
C PRO A 302 -2.75 -14.45 23.21
N VAL A 303 -2.06 -14.66 22.09
CA VAL A 303 -1.80 -15.99 21.53
C VAL A 303 -0.30 -16.13 21.22
N ALA A 304 0.31 -17.26 21.58
CA ALA A 304 1.67 -17.55 21.14
C ALA A 304 1.69 -17.94 19.65
N GLU A 305 2.74 -17.57 18.91
CA GLU A 305 2.88 -17.95 17.49
C GLU A 305 2.73 -19.47 17.27
N ALA A 306 3.20 -20.28 18.22
CA ALA A 306 3.12 -21.73 18.17
C ALA A 306 1.68 -22.28 18.29
N ASP A 307 0.73 -21.50 18.79
CA ASP A 307 -0.66 -21.90 19.00
C ASP A 307 -1.58 -21.55 17.82
N LEU A 308 -1.08 -20.74 16.88
CA LEU A 308 -1.77 -20.46 15.62
C LEU A 308 -1.73 -21.70 14.71
N ASP A 309 -2.90 -22.18 14.29
CA ASP A 309 -3.05 -23.32 13.36
C ASP A 309 -3.11 -22.81 11.92
N SER A 310 -4.22 -22.14 11.60
CA SER A 310 -4.50 -21.60 10.27
C SER A 310 -5.33 -20.33 10.33
N PHE A 311 -5.47 -19.66 9.19
CA PHE A 311 -6.51 -18.67 8.99
C PHE A 311 -7.25 -18.95 7.69
N SER A 312 -8.48 -18.44 7.59
CA SER A 312 -9.26 -18.44 6.37
C SER A 312 -9.57 -17.01 5.93
N VAL A 313 -9.53 -16.76 4.63
CA VAL A 313 -10.11 -15.56 3.99
C VAL A 313 -11.32 -16.02 3.18
N ILE A 314 -12.49 -15.46 3.45
CA ILE A 314 -13.76 -15.87 2.85
C ILE A 314 -14.42 -14.66 2.20
N SER A 315 -14.81 -14.77 0.94
CA SER A 315 -15.64 -13.78 0.26
C SER A 315 -17.13 -14.01 0.54
N THR A 316 -17.94 -12.96 0.62
CA THR A 316 -19.40 -13.06 0.83
C THR A 316 -20.24 -12.85 -0.43
N PHE A 317 -19.65 -12.38 -1.52
CA PHE A 317 -20.35 -12.02 -2.76
C PHE A 317 -20.76 -13.25 -3.58
N ALA A 318 -21.80 -13.09 -4.42
CA ALA A 318 -22.43 -14.20 -5.14
C ALA A 318 -21.63 -14.70 -6.36
N GLY A 319 -20.84 -13.84 -7.00
CA GLY A 319 -20.11 -14.15 -8.25
C GLY A 319 -20.99 -14.16 -9.51
N GLY A 320 -20.36 -14.32 -10.68
CA GLY A 320 -21.00 -14.46 -12.00
C GLY A 320 -21.37 -13.14 -12.69
N VAL A 321 -22.15 -13.20 -13.79
CA VAL A 321 -22.50 -12.05 -14.67
C VAL A 321 -23.06 -10.84 -13.92
N SER A 322 -23.70 -11.05 -12.77
CA SER A 322 -24.28 -10.02 -11.91
C SER A 322 -23.63 -9.91 -10.53
N GLY A 323 -22.62 -10.72 -10.23
CA GLY A 323 -21.92 -10.73 -8.94
C GLY A 323 -20.55 -10.04 -8.98
N ASP A 324 -19.91 -9.93 -7.82
CA ASP A 324 -18.53 -9.45 -7.72
C ASP A 324 -17.52 -10.60 -7.76
N ASN A 325 -16.31 -10.28 -8.19
CA ASN A 325 -15.12 -11.11 -8.07
C ASN A 325 -14.02 -10.23 -7.46
N TRP A 326 -13.02 -10.84 -6.83
CA TRP A 326 -11.90 -10.09 -6.24
C TRP A 326 -10.58 -10.77 -6.53
N ASP A 327 -9.64 -10.02 -7.10
CA ASP A 327 -8.26 -10.45 -7.27
C ASP A 327 -7.44 -10.07 -6.04
N MET A 328 -7.12 -11.02 -5.17
CA MET A 328 -6.11 -10.81 -4.14
C MET A 328 -4.73 -11.10 -4.73
N ALA A 329 -4.01 -10.09 -5.21
CA ALA A 329 -2.68 -10.22 -5.80
C ALA A 329 -1.64 -10.82 -4.85
N LYS A 330 -1.68 -10.41 -3.58
CA LYS A 330 -0.90 -11.00 -2.49
C LYS A 330 -1.51 -10.62 -1.14
N LEU A 331 -1.18 -11.38 -0.11
CA LEU A 331 -1.49 -11.07 1.28
C LEU A 331 -0.25 -11.26 2.16
N VAL A 332 0.03 -10.30 3.03
CA VAL A 332 1.05 -10.40 4.08
C VAL A 332 0.37 -10.36 5.44
N VAL A 333 0.67 -11.34 6.28
CA VAL A 333 0.15 -11.42 7.66
C VAL A 333 1.29 -11.16 8.63
N ARG A 334 1.14 -10.15 9.49
CA ARG A 334 2.10 -9.74 10.52
C ARG A 334 1.46 -9.84 11.90
N GLY A 335 2.15 -10.46 12.85
CA GLY A 335 1.73 -10.52 14.25
C GLY A 335 2.40 -9.42 15.08
N ILE A 336 1.62 -8.75 15.93
CA ILE A 336 2.05 -7.63 16.78
C ILE A 336 1.74 -7.92 18.25
N GLY A 337 2.68 -7.60 19.14
CA GLY A 337 2.61 -7.73 20.58
C GLY A 337 3.78 -7.03 21.28
N GLY A 338 3.84 -7.07 22.60
CA GLY A 338 4.98 -6.49 23.31
C GLY A 338 6.22 -7.38 23.12
N GLY A 339 7.28 -6.82 22.55
CA GLY A 339 8.46 -7.60 22.16
C GLY A 339 8.18 -8.62 21.04
N TYR A 340 7.06 -8.48 20.32
CA TYR A 340 6.70 -9.34 19.19
C TYR A 340 6.27 -8.50 18.00
N ASP A 341 7.02 -8.62 16.91
CA ASP A 341 6.72 -7.95 15.66
C ASP A 341 7.34 -8.79 14.52
N LYS A 342 6.52 -9.58 13.84
CA LYS A 342 7.01 -10.55 12.86
C LYS A 342 6.00 -10.79 11.75
N ILE A 343 6.50 -10.90 10.52
CA ILE A 343 5.75 -11.46 9.39
C ILE A 343 5.57 -12.96 9.61
N LEU A 344 4.31 -13.37 9.77
CA LEU A 344 3.91 -14.76 9.99
C LEU A 344 3.69 -15.49 8.67
N LYS A 345 3.13 -14.78 7.68
CA LYS A 345 2.79 -15.40 6.39
C LYS A 345 2.88 -14.43 5.22
N ARG A 346 3.23 -14.99 4.07
CA ARG A 346 3.03 -14.39 2.75
C ARG A 346 2.21 -15.37 1.92
N VAL A 347 1.17 -14.85 1.30
CA VAL A 347 0.24 -15.62 0.48
C VAL A 347 0.27 -15.01 -0.92
N PRO A 348 0.47 -15.83 -1.97
CA PRO A 348 0.50 -15.35 -3.35
C PRO A 348 -0.91 -15.01 -3.85
N TYR A 349 -1.02 -14.79 -5.15
CA TYR A 349 -2.26 -14.50 -5.85
C TYR A 349 -3.38 -15.50 -5.51
N LYS A 350 -4.59 -14.99 -5.29
CA LYS A 350 -5.83 -15.75 -5.22
C LYS A 350 -6.95 -14.95 -5.90
N HIS A 351 -7.58 -15.58 -6.88
CA HIS A 351 -8.85 -15.12 -7.42
C HIS A 351 -10.01 -15.63 -6.55
N PHE A 352 -10.87 -14.73 -6.10
CA PHE A 352 -12.13 -15.02 -5.42
C PHE A 352 -13.28 -14.80 -6.39
N ALA A 353 -13.90 -15.90 -6.86
CA ALA A 353 -15.08 -15.85 -7.73
C ALA A 353 -16.31 -16.32 -6.96
N GLY A 354 -17.20 -15.39 -6.63
CA GLY A 354 -18.30 -15.67 -5.72
C GLY A 354 -17.84 -16.09 -4.32
N ARG A 355 -18.71 -16.81 -3.60
CA ARG A 355 -18.48 -17.22 -2.21
C ARG A 355 -17.47 -18.35 -2.14
N THR A 356 -16.21 -17.99 -1.86
CA THR A 356 -15.09 -18.91 -1.80
C THR A 356 -14.27 -18.70 -0.54
N GLU A 357 -13.58 -19.75 -0.11
CA GLU A 357 -12.70 -19.74 1.05
C GLU A 357 -11.28 -20.10 0.64
N LEU A 358 -10.32 -19.31 1.12
CA LEU A 358 -8.90 -19.58 1.08
C LEU A 358 -8.43 -19.93 2.49
N VAL A 359 -8.03 -21.18 2.73
CA VAL A 359 -7.48 -21.63 4.01
C VAL A 359 -5.95 -21.67 3.94
N VAL A 360 -5.27 -21.04 4.89
CA VAL A 360 -3.81 -20.92 4.93
C VAL A 360 -3.27 -21.33 6.30
N PRO A 361 -2.40 -22.34 6.40
CA PRO A 361 -1.74 -22.68 7.66
C PRO A 361 -0.66 -21.62 8.00
N PHE A 362 -0.57 -21.23 9.27
CA PHE A 362 0.46 -20.31 9.74
C PHE A 362 1.85 -20.95 9.67
N GLN A 363 1.97 -22.16 10.20
CA GLN A 363 3.20 -22.93 10.13
C GLN A 363 3.39 -23.50 8.72
N SER A 364 4.63 -23.48 8.21
CA SER A 364 4.96 -24.29 7.04
C SER A 364 4.70 -25.74 7.39
N LYS A 365 4.16 -26.48 6.42
CA LYS A 365 4.16 -27.94 6.50
C LYS A 365 5.61 -28.36 6.77
N PRO A 366 5.88 -29.27 7.74
CA PRO A 366 7.20 -29.90 7.83
C PRO A 366 7.72 -30.35 6.46
N PRO A 367 9.03 -30.50 6.25
CA PRO A 367 9.55 -30.97 4.98
C PRO A 367 8.86 -32.26 4.56
N THR A 368 8.49 -32.35 3.30
CA THR A 368 7.90 -33.58 2.77
C THR A 368 8.95 -34.69 2.83
N PRO A 369 8.65 -35.83 3.47
CA PRO A 369 9.60 -36.93 3.51
C PRO A 369 9.96 -37.37 2.08
N THR A 370 11.19 -37.84 1.88
CA THR A 370 11.60 -38.42 0.59
C THR A 370 10.65 -39.55 0.21
N GLY A 371 10.15 -39.54 -1.04
CA GLY A 371 9.18 -40.52 -1.54
C GLY A 371 7.70 -40.17 -1.28
N PHE A 372 7.42 -39.08 -0.55
CA PHE A 372 6.07 -38.53 -0.43
C PHE A 372 5.85 -37.40 -1.44
N VAL A 373 4.60 -37.23 -1.81
CA VAL A 373 4.09 -36.20 -2.71
C VAL A 373 3.37 -35.15 -1.88
N ASP A 374 3.65 -33.89 -2.14
CA ASP A 374 2.96 -32.74 -1.56
C ASP A 374 2.34 -31.81 -2.61
N THR A 375 2.66 -32.04 -3.88
CA THR A 375 2.24 -31.20 -5.00
C THR A 375 1.85 -32.08 -6.17
N VAL A 376 0.72 -31.77 -6.80
CA VAL A 376 0.36 -32.30 -8.12
C VAL A 376 0.37 -31.13 -9.10
N THR A 377 1.06 -31.28 -10.23
CA THR A 377 1.04 -30.29 -11.30
C THR A 377 0.19 -30.78 -12.46
N LEU A 378 -0.58 -29.87 -13.05
CA LEU A 378 -1.38 -30.11 -14.25
C LEU A 378 -0.77 -29.32 -15.41
N ASP A 379 -0.31 -30.00 -16.46
CA ASP A 379 0.08 -29.39 -17.74
C ASP A 379 -1.07 -29.63 -18.73
N ILE A 380 -1.82 -28.58 -19.02
CA ILE A 380 -3.06 -28.63 -19.80
C ILE A 380 -2.87 -27.87 -21.10
N LYS A 381 -3.27 -28.50 -22.21
CA LYS A 381 -3.33 -27.85 -23.52
C LYS A 381 -4.78 -27.70 -23.93
N THR A 382 -5.19 -26.49 -24.29
CA THR A 382 -6.51 -26.26 -24.87
C THR A 382 -6.48 -26.63 -26.36
N GLY A 383 -7.65 -27.01 -26.87
CA GLY A 383 -7.88 -27.44 -28.24
C GLY A 383 -8.44 -26.31 -29.07
N ALA A 384 -9.34 -26.66 -29.99
CA ALA A 384 -9.94 -25.71 -30.92
C ALA A 384 -10.93 -24.73 -30.28
N ASP A 385 -11.30 -24.95 -29.02
CA ASP A 385 -12.22 -24.11 -28.26
C ASP A 385 -11.59 -23.73 -26.92
N ASP A 386 -11.95 -22.55 -26.42
CA ASP A 386 -11.37 -21.95 -25.23
C ASP A 386 -12.10 -22.38 -23.94
N LEU A 387 -11.45 -22.20 -22.79
CA LEU A 387 -12.17 -22.17 -21.51
C LEU A 387 -12.42 -20.70 -21.22
N ARG A 388 -13.67 -20.23 -21.34
CA ARG A 388 -13.95 -18.79 -21.32
C ARG A 388 -13.58 -18.08 -20.01
N GLY A 389 -13.52 -18.81 -18.90
CA GLY A 389 -13.44 -18.20 -17.59
C GLY A 389 -14.79 -17.64 -17.16
N GLY A 390 -14.80 -16.72 -16.19
CA GLY A 390 -16.05 -16.16 -15.63
C GLY A 390 -16.91 -17.26 -15.00
N ASP A 391 -18.01 -17.65 -15.64
CA ASP A 391 -18.90 -18.74 -15.18
C ASP A 391 -18.43 -20.13 -15.64
N ALA A 392 -17.54 -20.22 -16.63
CA ALA A 392 -17.01 -21.48 -17.16
C ALA A 392 -15.64 -21.77 -16.52
N ASN A 393 -15.64 -22.55 -15.44
CA ASN A 393 -14.44 -22.82 -14.64
C ASN A 393 -14.05 -24.28 -14.54
N PHE A 394 -12.75 -24.49 -14.42
CA PHE A 394 -12.10 -25.79 -14.28
C PHE A 394 -11.81 -26.09 -12.80
N HIS A 395 -12.11 -27.30 -12.36
CA HIS A 395 -11.88 -27.79 -11.00
C HIS A 395 -11.14 -29.13 -11.05
N ALA A 396 -10.36 -29.43 -10.03
CA ALA A 396 -9.65 -30.70 -9.90
C ALA A 396 -9.89 -31.34 -8.52
N ILE A 397 -10.09 -32.64 -8.49
CA ILE A 397 -10.19 -33.45 -7.27
C ILE A 397 -9.09 -34.50 -7.30
N ILE A 398 -8.24 -34.53 -6.27
CA ILE A 398 -7.24 -35.57 -6.05
C ILE A 398 -7.85 -36.63 -5.14
N HIS A 399 -7.96 -37.86 -5.65
CA HIS A 399 -8.49 -38.98 -4.89
C HIS A 399 -7.37 -39.81 -4.28
N TYR A 400 -7.48 -40.07 -2.99
CA TYR A 400 -6.52 -40.90 -2.26
C TYR A 400 -7.02 -42.33 -2.08
N ARG A 401 -6.10 -43.28 -1.96
CA ARG A 401 -6.37 -44.71 -1.67
C ARG A 401 -7.15 -44.89 -0.37
N SER A 402 -6.93 -43.99 0.60
CA SER A 402 -7.67 -43.96 1.88
C SER A 402 -9.15 -43.57 1.73
N GLY A 403 -9.58 -43.10 0.56
CA GLY A 403 -10.92 -42.55 0.33
C GLY A 403 -11.05 -41.05 0.62
N LEU A 404 -10.02 -40.42 1.21
CA LEU A 404 -9.94 -38.97 1.34
C LEU A 404 -9.79 -38.29 -0.02
N MET A 405 -10.10 -37.00 -0.09
CA MET A 405 -9.97 -36.20 -1.31
C MET A 405 -9.45 -34.80 -1.01
N ASP A 406 -8.64 -34.26 -1.92
CA ASP A 406 -8.39 -32.82 -1.99
C ASP A 406 -9.16 -32.21 -3.16
N VAL A 407 -9.87 -31.11 -2.90
CA VAL A 407 -10.70 -30.42 -3.89
C VAL A 407 -10.09 -29.05 -4.18
N PHE A 408 -9.77 -28.82 -5.45
CA PHE A 408 -9.22 -27.58 -5.98
C PHE A 408 -10.25 -26.94 -6.90
N ASN A 409 -10.94 -25.92 -6.39
CA ASN A 409 -11.94 -25.19 -7.16
C ASN A 409 -11.31 -24.03 -7.92
N PHE A 410 -11.84 -23.75 -9.11
CA PHE A 410 -11.41 -22.63 -9.97
C PHE A 410 -9.91 -22.65 -10.24
N VAL A 411 -9.41 -23.81 -10.69
CA VAL A 411 -8.00 -24.04 -11.03
C VAL A 411 -7.52 -23.05 -12.09
N ASN A 412 -8.39 -22.62 -13.01
CA ASN A 412 -8.09 -21.57 -13.99
C ASN A 412 -8.16 -20.13 -13.43
N GLY A 413 -8.49 -19.94 -12.14
CA GLY A 413 -8.65 -18.63 -11.53
C GLY A 413 -9.71 -17.76 -12.19
N THR A 414 -10.72 -18.37 -12.82
CA THR A 414 -11.69 -17.74 -13.74
C THR A 414 -11.13 -17.02 -14.96
N MET A 415 -9.84 -17.17 -15.21
CA MET A 415 -9.24 -16.62 -16.41
C MET A 415 -9.70 -17.40 -17.63
N ASN A 416 -9.79 -16.68 -18.75
CA ASN A 416 -9.88 -17.28 -20.05
C ASN A 416 -8.60 -18.08 -20.35
N TRP A 417 -8.75 -19.33 -20.77
CA TRP A 417 -7.68 -20.11 -21.38
C TRP A 417 -7.95 -20.20 -22.88
N PRO A 418 -7.27 -19.38 -23.71
CA PRO A 418 -7.58 -19.25 -25.13
C PRO A 418 -7.49 -20.59 -25.88
N ALA A 419 -8.15 -20.71 -27.03
CA ALA A 419 -7.94 -21.87 -27.90
C ALA A 419 -6.45 -22.03 -28.26
N TYR A 420 -5.98 -23.28 -28.30
CA TYR A 420 -4.60 -23.66 -28.61
C TYR A 420 -3.52 -23.11 -27.66
N SER A 421 -3.85 -22.79 -26.42
CA SER A 421 -2.93 -22.37 -25.35
C SER A 421 -2.38 -23.54 -24.53
N SER A 422 -1.43 -23.25 -23.63
CA SER A 422 -0.89 -24.20 -22.65
C SER A 422 -0.88 -23.55 -21.26
N HIS A 423 -1.28 -24.32 -20.25
CA HIS A 423 -1.45 -23.87 -18.87
C HIS A 423 -0.78 -24.86 -17.92
N TYR A 424 -0.10 -24.32 -16.90
CA TYR A 424 0.66 -25.12 -15.94
C TYR A 424 0.26 -24.75 -14.52
N GLU A 425 -0.43 -25.65 -13.84
CA GLU A 425 -1.06 -25.38 -12.55
C GLU A 425 -0.45 -26.20 -11.42
N TYR A 426 -0.26 -25.59 -10.25
CA TYR A 426 0.30 -26.22 -9.06
C TYR A 426 -0.78 -26.44 -8.01
N LEU A 427 -1.08 -27.71 -7.71
CA LEU A 427 -2.05 -28.13 -6.71
C LEU A 427 -1.30 -28.61 -5.47
N SER A 428 -1.21 -27.74 -4.45
CA SER A 428 -0.62 -28.10 -3.16
C SER A 428 -1.58 -28.98 -2.36
N LEU A 429 -1.22 -30.26 -2.18
CA LEU A 429 -2.04 -31.25 -1.47
C LEU A 429 -2.17 -30.87 0.00
N THR A 430 -3.35 -31.07 0.62
CA THR A 430 -3.58 -30.76 2.05
C THR A 430 -2.81 -31.73 2.94
N GLN A 431 -2.68 -32.97 2.53
CA GLN A 431 -1.89 -34.02 3.18
C GLN A 431 -0.76 -34.50 2.26
N ARG A 432 0.32 -34.96 2.87
CA ARG A 432 1.43 -35.59 2.14
C ARG A 432 1.15 -37.07 2.07
N VAL A 433 1.26 -37.63 0.88
CA VAL A 433 0.94 -39.04 0.66
C VAL A 433 2.07 -39.72 -0.10
N PRO A 434 2.30 -41.03 0.10
CA PRO A 434 3.01 -41.82 -0.88
C PRO A 434 2.42 -41.58 -2.26
N ALA A 435 3.26 -41.52 -3.28
CA ALA A 435 2.79 -41.21 -4.62
C ALA A 435 1.77 -42.24 -5.13
N ASP A 436 1.92 -43.51 -4.72
CA ASP A 436 1.01 -44.63 -4.96
C ASP A 436 -0.37 -44.51 -4.30
N ASP A 437 -0.50 -43.59 -3.33
CA ASP A 437 -1.77 -43.35 -2.68
C ASP A 437 -2.63 -42.36 -3.44
N ILE A 438 -2.11 -41.65 -4.44
CA ILE A 438 -2.94 -40.90 -5.39
C ILE A 438 -3.47 -41.90 -6.41
N VAL A 439 -4.77 -42.21 -6.37
CA VAL A 439 -5.40 -43.26 -7.19
C VAL A 439 -6.17 -42.73 -8.39
N ALA A 440 -6.58 -41.46 -8.36
CA ALA A 440 -7.22 -40.80 -9.49
C ALA A 440 -7.16 -39.28 -9.36
N VAL A 441 -7.26 -38.59 -10.49
CA VAL A 441 -7.57 -37.17 -10.56
C VAL A 441 -8.86 -37.01 -11.34
N THR A 442 -9.85 -36.36 -10.74
CA THR A 442 -11.09 -36.00 -11.42
C THR A 442 -11.04 -34.53 -11.79
N LEU A 443 -11.27 -34.27 -13.07
CA LEU A 443 -11.39 -32.94 -13.64
C LEU A 443 -12.88 -32.63 -13.81
N MET A 444 -13.29 -31.41 -13.49
CA MET A 444 -14.66 -30.98 -13.66
C MET A 444 -14.72 -29.59 -14.29
N MET A 445 -15.65 -29.39 -15.20
CA MET A 445 -16.02 -28.09 -15.71
C MET A 445 -17.35 -27.66 -15.09
N THR A 446 -17.44 -26.39 -14.71
CA THR A 446 -18.72 -25.78 -14.31
C THR A 446 -19.70 -25.88 -15.49
N PRO A 447 -20.97 -26.27 -15.26
CA PRO A 447 -21.95 -26.32 -16.34
C PRO A 447 -22.04 -24.98 -17.06
N SER A 448 -21.79 -24.99 -18.36
CA SER A 448 -21.94 -23.83 -19.24
C SER A 448 -22.70 -24.24 -20.52
N ASN A 449 -23.19 -23.25 -21.25
CA ASN A 449 -23.73 -23.45 -22.60
C ASN A 449 -22.65 -23.56 -23.67
N ASP A 450 -21.38 -23.63 -23.25
CA ASP A 450 -20.21 -23.63 -24.11
C ASP A 450 -19.52 -25.00 -24.06
N ILE A 451 -18.67 -25.27 -25.05
CA ILE A 451 -17.89 -26.49 -25.12
C ILE A 451 -16.42 -26.13 -24.96
N TRP A 452 -15.77 -26.60 -23.91
CA TRP A 452 -14.33 -26.45 -23.82
C TRP A 452 -13.63 -27.69 -24.36
N HIS A 453 -12.79 -27.50 -25.37
CA HIS A 453 -11.94 -28.56 -25.90
C HIS A 453 -10.63 -28.64 -25.11
N MET A 454 -10.51 -29.59 -24.19
CA MET A 454 -9.19 -29.93 -23.64
C MET A 454 -8.47 -30.83 -24.66
N LYS A 455 -7.33 -30.39 -25.20
CA LYS A 455 -6.54 -31.16 -26.18
C LYS A 455 -5.73 -32.28 -25.51
N SER A 456 -5.15 -31.99 -24.37
CA SER A 456 -4.42 -32.96 -23.55
C SER A 456 -4.21 -32.44 -22.14
N ILE A 457 -4.05 -33.36 -21.20
CA ILE A 457 -3.54 -33.08 -19.86
C ILE A 457 -2.45 -34.08 -19.49
N GLU A 458 -1.40 -33.58 -18.85
CA GLU A 458 -0.39 -34.36 -18.17
C GLU A 458 -0.39 -34.03 -16.68
N ILE A 459 -0.40 -35.07 -15.85
CA ILE A 459 -0.48 -34.96 -14.40
C ILE A 459 0.82 -35.49 -13.82
N THR A 460 1.54 -34.65 -13.08
CA THR A 460 2.82 -35.01 -12.46
C THR A 460 2.72 -34.83 -10.95
N ALA A 461 3.06 -35.88 -10.20
CA ALA A 461 3.26 -35.80 -8.76
C ALA A 461 4.69 -35.35 -8.44
N TRP A 462 4.82 -34.44 -7.48
CA TRP A 462 6.06 -33.84 -7.04
C TRP A 462 6.24 -33.92 -5.52
N GLY A 463 7.49 -34.15 -5.12
CA GLY A 463 7.98 -34.08 -3.75
C GLY A 463 9.51 -34.16 -3.71
N PRO A 464 10.14 -34.07 -2.52
CA PRO A 464 11.59 -34.10 -2.40
C PRO A 464 12.21 -35.39 -2.94
N GLY A 465 13.05 -35.24 -3.97
CA GLY A 465 13.66 -36.37 -4.69
C GLY A 465 12.67 -37.18 -5.54
N PHE A 466 11.45 -36.68 -5.75
CA PHE A 466 10.38 -37.39 -6.42
C PHE A 466 9.66 -36.48 -7.43
N LYS A 467 9.74 -36.83 -8.71
CA LYS A 467 8.97 -36.17 -9.79
C LYS A 467 8.55 -37.24 -10.79
N ARG A 468 7.26 -37.55 -10.87
CA ARG A 468 6.76 -38.62 -11.75
C ARG A 468 5.43 -38.26 -12.38
N LYS A 469 5.31 -38.54 -13.68
CA LYS A 469 4.05 -38.49 -14.41
C LYS A 469 3.14 -39.62 -13.91
N ILE A 470 2.00 -39.27 -13.33
CA ILE A 470 1.03 -40.21 -12.75
C ILE A 470 -0.21 -40.39 -13.63
N GLY A 471 -0.47 -39.44 -14.54
CA GLY A 471 -1.60 -39.51 -15.46
C GLY A 471 -1.32 -38.75 -16.75
N ILE A 472 -1.90 -39.24 -17.84
CA ILE A 472 -1.99 -38.54 -19.11
C ILE A 472 -3.35 -38.84 -19.71
N PHE A 473 -4.02 -37.81 -20.20
CA PHE A 473 -5.26 -37.98 -20.96
C PHE A 473 -5.18 -37.11 -22.22
N PRO A 474 -5.60 -37.63 -23.38
CA PRO A 474 -5.57 -36.89 -24.62
C PRO A 474 -6.76 -35.91 -24.65
N PHE A 475 -7.51 -35.91 -25.74
CA PHE A 475 -8.62 -35.00 -25.95
C PHE A 475 -9.84 -35.33 -25.10
N PHE A 476 -10.46 -34.31 -24.51
CA PHE A 476 -11.77 -34.42 -23.88
C PHE A 476 -12.60 -33.14 -24.13
N PRO A 477 -13.80 -33.24 -24.73
CA PRO A 477 -14.70 -32.11 -24.90
C PRO A 477 -15.58 -31.95 -23.66
N PHE A 478 -15.28 -30.96 -22.82
CA PHE A 478 -16.16 -30.61 -21.72
C PHE A 478 -17.40 -29.89 -22.23
N SER A 479 -18.57 -30.36 -21.83
CA SER A 479 -19.87 -29.77 -22.18
C SER A 479 -20.87 -30.00 -21.03
N SER A 480 -22.06 -29.43 -21.13
CA SER A 480 -23.15 -29.69 -20.18
C SER A 480 -23.52 -31.17 -20.05
N ALA A 481 -23.35 -31.97 -21.11
CA ALA A 481 -23.59 -33.42 -21.11
C ALA A 481 -22.37 -34.25 -20.65
N SER A 482 -21.19 -33.64 -20.57
CA SER A 482 -19.93 -34.32 -20.21
C SER A 482 -19.03 -33.34 -19.47
N SER A 483 -19.44 -33.01 -18.25
CA SER A 483 -18.78 -31.98 -17.42
C SER A 483 -17.68 -32.54 -16.50
N SER A 484 -17.43 -33.84 -16.52
CA SER A 484 -16.40 -34.46 -15.68
C SER A 484 -15.60 -35.54 -16.40
N LEU A 485 -14.31 -35.61 -16.07
CA LEU A 485 -13.37 -36.59 -16.57
C LEU A 485 -12.56 -37.14 -15.40
N ARG A 486 -12.71 -38.43 -15.10
CA ARG A 486 -11.90 -39.11 -14.09
C ARG A 486 -10.73 -39.83 -14.77
N ILE A 487 -9.52 -39.47 -14.39
CA ILE A 487 -8.27 -40.04 -14.90
C ILE A 487 -7.69 -40.93 -13.79
N PRO A 488 -7.75 -42.27 -13.92
CA PRO A 488 -7.03 -43.15 -13.02
C PRO A 488 -5.54 -42.88 -13.11
N THR A 489 -4.86 -42.80 -11.97
CA THR A 489 -3.40 -42.80 -11.99
C THR A 489 -2.92 -44.21 -12.29
N ARG A 490 -1.80 -44.33 -12.99
CA ARG A 490 -1.20 -45.66 -13.19
C ARG A 490 -0.69 -46.17 -11.84
N PRO A 491 -1.06 -47.39 -11.40
CA PRO A 491 -0.37 -48.03 -10.27
C PRO A 491 1.13 -48.06 -10.59
N MET A 492 1.97 -47.74 -9.60
CA MET A 492 3.38 -47.43 -9.86
C MET A 492 4.26 -48.61 -10.21
#